data_AF-A0A8S3RRU0-F1
#
_entry.id   AF-A0A8S3RRU0-F1
#
_cell.length_a   1.000
_cell.length_b   1.000
_cell.length_c   1.000
_cell.angle_alpha   90.00
_cell.angle_beta   90.00
_cell.angle_gamma   90.00
#
_symmetry.space_group_name_H-M   'P 1'
#
loop_
_entity.id
_entity.type
_entity.pdbx_description
1 polymer ?
#
loop_
_entity_poly.entity_id
_entity_poly.type
_entity_poly.pdbx_seq_one_letter_code
_entity_poly.pdbx_strand_id
1 'polypeptide(L)'
;MSSFLSYMNETDREIVTAALKGNLQDDEKDDFIDILDRFDHNNIPSPDEVKHVFSQIAHKKLIQKTKFALAARNPTVKSVLKLLQAQPTNKAESDSYKYFKQYIKSQEDSNLRKLLQYITGSNVICVERIAVMFTYSEGLLRHPVAHTCGPTLELPATYNSYPDLRGEFDSILGSDKCMEMLIA
;
A
#
# COMPACT_ATOMS: atom_id res chain seq x y z
N MET A 1 11.02 -21.12 -5.43
CA MET A 1 11.74 -21.21 -6.71
C MET A 1 10.80 -21.03 -7.91
N SER A 2 9.71 -21.81 -8.00
CA SER A 2 8.71 -21.68 -9.09
C SER A 2 8.21 -20.26 -9.33
N SER A 3 7.82 -19.52 -8.27
CA SER A 3 7.36 -18.13 -8.40
C SER A 3 8.42 -17.16 -8.93
N PHE A 4 9.71 -17.43 -8.70
CA PHE A 4 10.80 -16.61 -9.21
C PHE A 4 11.09 -16.91 -10.68
N LEU A 5 11.03 -18.19 -11.09
CA LEU A 5 11.18 -18.58 -12.49
C LEU A 5 10.09 -17.98 -13.39
N SER A 6 8.87 -17.80 -12.88
CA SER A 6 7.79 -17.11 -13.59
C SER A 6 8.02 -15.61 -13.82
N TYR A 7 8.96 -15.00 -13.09
CA TYR A 7 9.33 -13.58 -13.27
C TYR A 7 10.39 -13.40 -14.36
N MET A 8 11.09 -14.46 -14.75
CA MET A 8 12.13 -14.45 -15.78
C MET A 8 11.49 -14.55 -17.16
N ASN A 9 12.19 -14.04 -18.19
CA ASN A 9 11.79 -14.34 -19.57
C ASN A 9 12.00 -15.83 -19.87
N GLU A 10 11.46 -16.29 -21.00
CA GLU A 10 11.45 -17.71 -21.35
C GLU A 10 12.87 -18.31 -21.47
N THR A 11 13.77 -17.62 -22.17
CA THR A 11 15.16 -18.05 -22.39
C THR A 11 15.93 -18.17 -21.07
N ASP A 12 15.91 -17.13 -20.24
CA ASP A 12 16.61 -17.14 -18.95
C ASP A 12 16.06 -18.23 -18.02
N ARG A 13 14.74 -18.42 -18.06
CA ARG A 13 14.05 -19.44 -17.25
C ARG A 13 14.51 -20.84 -17.63
N GLU A 14 14.69 -21.13 -18.92
CA GLU A 14 15.17 -22.43 -19.40
C GLU A 14 16.59 -22.71 -18.91
N ILE A 15 17.51 -21.77 -19.11
CA ILE A 15 18.92 -21.88 -18.69
C ILE A 15 19.03 -22.06 -17.17
N VAL A 16 18.32 -21.25 -16.38
CA VAL A 16 18.31 -21.38 -14.92
C VAL A 16 17.67 -22.69 -14.47
N THR A 17 16.66 -23.17 -15.19
CA THR A 17 16.05 -24.49 -14.89
C THR A 17 17.01 -25.63 -15.19
N ALA A 18 17.79 -25.54 -16.28
CA ALA A 18 18.84 -26.50 -16.60
C ALA A 18 19.94 -26.51 -15.53
N ALA A 19 20.44 -25.32 -15.13
CA ALA A 19 21.41 -25.17 -14.06
C ALA A 19 20.92 -25.72 -12.72
N LEU A 20 19.67 -25.45 -12.33
CA LEU A 20 19.06 -25.98 -11.10
C LEU A 20 18.91 -27.51 -11.08
N LYS A 21 18.86 -28.14 -12.25
CA LYS A 21 18.81 -29.60 -12.41
C LYS A 21 20.20 -30.24 -12.56
N GLY A 22 21.26 -29.44 -12.63
CA GLY A 22 22.62 -29.92 -12.89
C GLY A 22 22.87 -30.31 -14.35
N ASN A 23 22.05 -29.84 -15.29
CA ASN A 23 22.09 -30.22 -16.71
C ASN A 23 22.48 -29.06 -17.64
N LEU A 24 23.15 -28.03 -17.10
CA LEU A 24 23.60 -26.87 -17.87
C LEU A 24 24.68 -27.30 -18.88
N GLN A 25 24.48 -26.98 -20.16
CA GLN A 25 25.44 -27.30 -21.22
C GLN A 25 26.62 -26.32 -21.20
N ASP A 26 27.74 -26.73 -21.82
CA ASP A 26 28.96 -25.91 -21.86
C ASP A 26 28.79 -24.62 -22.67
N ASP A 27 27.99 -24.65 -23.74
CA ASP A 27 27.66 -23.49 -24.58
C ASP A 27 26.66 -22.53 -23.92
N GLU A 28 25.90 -22.98 -22.91
CA GLU A 28 24.97 -22.15 -22.11
C GLU A 28 25.64 -21.43 -20.93
N LYS A 29 26.93 -21.71 -20.67
CA LYS A 29 27.63 -21.16 -19.49
C LYS A 29 27.80 -19.65 -19.52
N ASP A 30 28.12 -19.09 -20.67
CA ASP A 30 28.28 -17.64 -20.83
C ASP A 30 26.94 -16.93 -20.60
N ASP A 31 25.85 -17.46 -21.16
CA ASP A 31 24.50 -16.95 -20.93
C ASP A 31 24.08 -17.06 -19.45
N PHE A 32 24.46 -18.14 -18.77
CA PHE A 32 24.22 -18.30 -17.34
C PHE A 32 25.00 -17.28 -16.50
N ILE A 33 26.25 -16.96 -16.87
CA ILE A 33 27.04 -15.90 -16.23
C ILE A 33 26.37 -14.54 -16.45
N ASP A 34 25.91 -14.24 -17.66
CA ASP A 34 25.18 -13.02 -17.98
C ASP A 34 23.86 -12.91 -17.19
N ILE A 35 23.18 -14.03 -16.91
CA ILE A 35 22.03 -14.06 -16.00
C ILE A 35 22.43 -13.64 -14.58
N LEU A 36 23.51 -14.23 -14.04
CA LEU A 36 23.97 -13.94 -12.68
C LEU A 36 24.38 -12.47 -12.52
N ASP A 37 25.10 -11.92 -13.50
CA ASP A 37 25.50 -10.52 -13.52
C ASP A 37 24.30 -9.57 -13.57
N ARG A 38 23.28 -9.87 -14.39
CA ARG A 38 22.00 -9.12 -14.39
C ARG A 38 21.28 -9.13 -13.05
N PHE A 39 21.51 -10.15 -12.22
CA PHE A 39 20.96 -10.25 -10.87
C PHE A 39 21.91 -9.70 -9.79
N ASP A 40 22.99 -9.02 -10.17
CA ASP A 40 24.02 -8.46 -9.30
C ASP A 40 24.76 -9.54 -8.49
N HIS A 41 25.02 -10.70 -9.11
CA HIS A 41 25.71 -11.83 -8.50
C HIS A 41 26.99 -12.19 -9.27
N ASN A 42 28.10 -11.55 -8.91
CA ASN A 42 29.34 -11.59 -9.69
C ASN A 42 30.22 -12.83 -9.43
N ASN A 43 29.71 -13.83 -8.70
CA ASN A 43 30.42 -15.06 -8.37
C ASN A 43 29.74 -16.23 -9.08
N ILE A 44 30.53 -17.07 -9.76
CA ILE A 44 30.02 -18.27 -10.43
C ILE A 44 29.81 -19.36 -9.36
N PRO A 45 28.57 -19.82 -9.11
CA PRO A 45 28.30 -20.87 -8.13
C PRO A 45 28.75 -22.24 -8.63
N SER A 46 29.16 -23.11 -7.71
CA SER A 46 29.25 -24.55 -8.02
C SER A 46 27.85 -25.15 -8.25
N PRO A 47 27.73 -26.30 -8.94
CA PRO A 47 26.43 -26.93 -9.22
C PRO A 47 25.53 -27.12 -7.98
N ASP A 48 26.13 -27.50 -6.84
CA ASP A 48 25.40 -27.69 -5.59
C ASP A 48 24.92 -26.38 -4.95
N GLU A 49 25.59 -25.26 -5.26
CA GLU A 49 25.28 -23.93 -4.75
C GLU A 49 24.25 -23.17 -5.59
N VAL A 50 24.04 -23.55 -6.85
CA VAL A 50 23.11 -22.86 -7.79
C VAL A 50 21.75 -22.63 -7.14
N LYS A 51 21.18 -23.66 -6.51
CA LYS A 51 19.88 -23.55 -5.84
C LYS A 51 19.89 -22.56 -4.69
N HIS A 52 20.98 -22.52 -3.91
CA HIS A 52 21.13 -21.59 -2.80
C HIS A 52 21.26 -20.15 -3.32
N VAL A 53 22.11 -19.91 -4.31
CA VAL A 53 22.31 -18.60 -4.94
C VAL A 53 21.02 -18.06 -5.52
N PHE A 54 20.29 -18.84 -6.32
CA PHE A 54 19.02 -18.39 -6.88
C PHE A 54 17.93 -18.19 -5.83
N SER A 55 17.98 -18.91 -4.70
CA SER A 55 17.10 -18.64 -3.56
C SER A 55 17.42 -17.28 -2.92
N GLN A 56 18.71 -16.92 -2.78
CA GLN A 56 19.12 -15.60 -2.29
C GLN A 56 18.72 -14.49 -3.27
N ILE A 57 18.95 -14.68 -4.58
CA ILE A 57 18.54 -13.73 -5.62
C ILE A 57 17.03 -13.51 -5.57
N ALA A 58 16.24 -14.59 -5.54
CA ALA A 58 14.79 -14.52 -5.44
C ALA A 58 14.35 -13.76 -4.18
N HIS A 59 14.95 -14.04 -3.02
CA HIS A 59 14.65 -13.34 -1.78
C HIS A 59 14.99 -11.84 -1.88
N LYS A 60 16.16 -11.47 -2.42
CA LYS A 60 16.57 -10.07 -2.60
C LYS A 60 15.63 -9.31 -3.53
N LYS A 61 15.27 -9.90 -4.68
CA LYS A 61 14.47 -9.22 -5.71
C LYS A 61 12.97 -9.21 -5.39
N LEU A 62 12.40 -10.32 -4.94
CA LEU A 62 10.94 -10.44 -4.74
C LEU A 62 10.47 -10.06 -3.33
N ILE A 63 11.33 -10.17 -2.31
CA ILE A 63 10.95 -9.92 -0.91
C ILE A 63 11.61 -8.64 -0.39
N GLN A 64 12.93 -8.51 -0.50
CA GLN A 64 13.61 -7.35 0.07
C GLN A 64 13.28 -6.06 -0.68
N LYS A 65 13.45 -6.03 -2.01
CA LYS A 65 13.18 -4.82 -2.82
C LYS A 65 11.72 -4.35 -2.71
N THR A 66 10.76 -5.29 -2.77
CA THR A 66 9.34 -4.99 -2.59
C THR A 66 9.02 -4.48 -1.19
N LYS A 67 9.60 -5.08 -0.14
CA LYS A 67 9.48 -4.59 1.24
C LYS A 67 9.96 -3.15 1.39
N PHE A 68 11.10 -2.79 0.81
CA PHE A 68 11.60 -1.41 0.85
C PHE A 68 10.69 -0.43 0.10
N ALA A 69 10.21 -0.81 -1.09
CA ALA A 69 9.28 0.01 -1.87
C ALA A 69 7.95 0.24 -1.13
N LEU A 70 7.41 -0.78 -0.46
CA LEU A 70 6.23 -0.67 0.38
C LEU A 70 6.48 0.20 1.62
N ALA A 71 7.65 0.05 2.26
CA ALA A 71 8.00 0.85 3.42
C ALA A 71 8.04 2.36 3.12
N ALA A 72 8.51 2.75 1.93
CA ALA A 72 8.51 4.14 1.47
C ALA A 72 7.09 4.71 1.27
N ARG A 73 6.07 3.84 1.16
CA ARG A 73 4.64 4.21 1.04
C ARG A 73 3.88 4.11 2.37
N ASN A 74 4.57 3.87 3.47
CA ASN A 74 3.93 3.86 4.78
C ASN A 74 3.33 5.23 5.10
N PRO A 75 2.08 5.30 5.57
CA PRO A 75 1.47 6.56 5.93
C PRO A 75 2.14 7.13 7.18
N THR A 76 2.40 8.44 7.10
CA THR A 76 2.67 9.32 8.23
C THR A 76 1.59 10.39 8.28
N VAL A 77 1.34 10.98 9.46
CA VAL A 77 0.41 12.10 9.62
C VAL A 77 0.66 13.19 8.57
N LYS A 78 1.93 13.56 8.36
CA LYS A 78 2.34 14.56 7.38
C LYS A 78 1.97 14.15 5.95
N SER A 79 2.21 12.91 5.55
CA SER A 79 1.87 12.43 4.21
C SER A 79 0.37 12.34 3.98
N VAL A 80 -0.41 11.86 4.96
CA VAL A 80 -1.88 11.74 4.83
C VAL A 80 -2.51 13.13 4.72
N LEU A 81 -2.09 14.09 5.55
CA LEU A 81 -2.57 15.48 5.45
C LEU A 81 -2.27 16.13 4.10
N LYS A 82 -1.16 15.77 3.44
CA LYS A 82 -0.82 16.28 2.11
C LYS A 82 -1.70 15.71 1.00
N LEU A 83 -2.29 14.53 1.19
CA LEU A 83 -3.19 13.93 0.21
C LEU A 83 -4.55 14.64 0.17
N LEU A 84 -4.97 15.28 1.27
CA LEU A 84 -6.30 15.89 1.38
C LEU A 84 -6.46 17.09 0.44
N GLN A 85 -7.49 17.04 -0.40
CA GLN A 85 -7.92 18.15 -1.24
C GLN A 85 -9.37 18.50 -0.87
N ALA A 86 -9.56 19.71 -0.35
CA ALA A 86 -10.86 20.21 0.10
C ALA A 86 -11.01 21.68 -0.27
N GLN A 87 -12.24 22.12 -0.54
CA GLN A 87 -12.58 23.52 -0.78
C GLN A 87 -13.75 23.92 0.12
N PRO A 88 -13.52 24.15 1.43
CA PRO A 88 -14.58 24.62 2.31
C PRO A 88 -15.02 26.03 1.90
N THR A 89 -16.32 26.23 1.78
CA THR A 89 -16.99 27.45 1.31
C THR A 89 -17.64 28.25 2.44
N ASN A 90 -17.81 27.63 3.61
CA ASN A 90 -18.39 28.28 4.78
C ASN A 90 -17.72 27.82 6.10
N LYS A 91 -18.20 28.39 7.21
CA LYS A 91 -17.64 28.14 8.55
C LYS A 91 -17.84 26.70 9.01
N ALA A 92 -19.00 26.08 8.77
CA ALA A 92 -19.29 24.72 9.20
C ALA A 92 -18.37 23.70 8.52
N GLU A 93 -18.15 23.85 7.21
CA GLU A 93 -17.20 23.04 6.44
C GLU A 93 -15.75 23.26 6.92
N SER A 94 -15.38 24.52 7.19
CA SER A 94 -14.05 24.87 7.70
C SER A 94 -13.77 24.26 9.07
N ASP A 95 -14.75 24.30 9.98
CA ASP A 95 -14.65 23.73 11.32
C ASP A 95 -14.58 22.20 11.27
N SER A 96 -15.46 21.55 10.50
CA SER A 96 -15.45 20.09 10.31
C SER A 96 -14.14 19.61 9.68
N TYR A 97 -13.63 20.32 8.67
CA TYR A 97 -12.33 19.99 8.09
C TYR A 97 -11.17 20.20 9.06
N LYS A 98 -11.24 21.23 9.92
CA LYS A 98 -10.26 21.44 11.00
C LYS A 98 -10.29 20.27 11.99
N TYR A 99 -11.47 19.81 12.40
CA TYR A 99 -11.62 18.66 13.29
C TYR A 99 -11.08 17.39 12.66
N PHE A 100 -11.33 17.14 11.37
CA PHE A 100 -10.80 15.97 10.68
C PHE A 100 -9.26 15.99 10.59
N LYS A 101 -8.66 17.14 10.26
CA LYS A 101 -7.20 17.30 10.30
C LYS A 101 -6.63 17.12 11.70
N GLN A 102 -7.34 17.56 12.74
CA GLN A 102 -6.95 17.33 14.13
C GLN A 102 -7.02 15.84 14.48
N TYR A 103 -8.05 15.14 14.02
CA TYR A 103 -8.21 13.70 14.20
C TYR A 103 -7.04 12.94 13.58
N ILE A 104 -6.67 13.24 12.33
CA ILE A 104 -5.50 12.63 11.67
C ILE A 104 -4.22 12.86 12.48
N LYS A 105 -4.04 14.07 13.04
CA LYS A 105 -2.85 14.41 13.84
C LYS A 105 -2.78 13.68 15.18
N SER A 106 -3.90 13.22 15.73
CA SER A 106 -3.93 12.50 16.99
C SER A 106 -3.80 10.98 16.85
N GLN A 107 -3.73 10.44 15.61
CA GLN A 107 -3.64 9.01 15.40
C GLN A 107 -2.22 8.48 15.59
N GLU A 108 -2.14 7.32 16.24
CA GLU A 108 -0.96 6.45 16.19
C GLU A 108 -0.88 5.68 14.86
N ASP A 109 0.28 5.10 14.56
CA ASP A 109 0.59 4.48 13.26
C ASP A 109 -0.43 3.40 12.84
N SER A 110 -0.89 2.58 13.78
CA SER A 110 -1.90 1.53 13.57
C SER A 110 -3.24 2.11 13.12
N ASN A 111 -3.74 3.12 13.84
CA ASN A 111 -5.03 3.75 13.55
C ASN A 111 -4.95 4.66 12.32
N LEU A 112 -3.80 5.28 12.05
CA LEU A 112 -3.58 6.05 10.82
C LEU A 112 -3.65 5.15 9.58
N ARG A 113 -3.09 3.94 9.65
CA ARG A 113 -3.20 2.93 8.59
C ARG A 113 -4.62 2.46 8.38
N LYS A 114 -5.37 2.22 9.46
CA LYS A 114 -6.79 1.86 9.40
C LYS A 114 -7.61 2.98 8.77
N LEU A 115 -7.38 4.23 9.16
CA LEU A 115 -8.04 5.40 8.57
C LEU A 115 -7.72 5.53 7.08
N LEU A 116 -6.45 5.36 6.68
CA LEU A 116 -6.10 5.39 5.26
C LEU A 116 -6.80 4.27 4.49
N GLN A 117 -6.85 3.07 5.06
CA GLN A 117 -7.49 1.92 4.45
C GLN A 117 -9.01 2.11 4.35
N TYR A 118 -9.65 2.70 5.35
CA TYR A 118 -11.05 3.09 5.30
C TYR A 118 -11.34 4.00 4.11
N ILE A 119 -10.49 5.02 3.89
CA ILE A 119 -10.72 6.04 2.84
C ILE A 119 -10.34 5.54 1.44
N THR A 120 -9.28 4.73 1.32
CA THR A 120 -8.64 4.40 0.03
C THR A 120 -8.66 2.92 -0.33
N GLY A 121 -9.13 2.05 0.56
CA GLY A 121 -9.02 0.60 0.43
C GLY A 121 -7.62 0.03 0.71
N SER A 122 -6.62 0.87 1.00
CA SER A 122 -5.23 0.46 1.20
C SER A 122 -4.64 1.03 2.49
N ASN A 123 -3.88 0.21 3.23
CA ASN A 123 -3.15 0.63 4.44
C ASN A 123 -1.76 1.24 4.16
N VAL A 124 -1.41 1.40 2.88
CA VAL A 124 -0.24 2.11 2.36
C VAL A 124 -0.68 3.15 1.33
N ILE A 125 0.12 4.20 1.15
CA ILE A 125 -0.19 5.28 0.21
C ILE A 125 -0.02 4.77 -1.23
N CYS A 126 -1.14 4.59 -1.92
CA CYS A 126 -1.21 4.21 -3.33
C CYS A 126 -2.01 5.20 -4.18
N VAL A 127 -2.41 6.34 -3.61
CA VAL A 127 -3.21 7.38 -4.26
C VAL A 127 -2.45 8.70 -4.24
N GLU A 128 -2.70 9.55 -5.24
CA GLU A 128 -2.09 10.88 -5.34
C GLU A 128 -2.85 11.95 -4.52
N ARG A 129 -4.15 11.73 -4.32
CA ARG A 129 -5.04 12.63 -3.58
C ARG A 129 -6.19 11.88 -2.90
N ILE A 130 -6.75 12.51 -1.89
CA ILE A 130 -8.02 12.17 -1.25
C ILE A 130 -8.91 13.41 -1.37
N ALA A 131 -9.97 13.33 -2.16
CA ALA A 131 -10.94 14.43 -2.24
C ALA A 131 -11.81 14.43 -0.98
N VAL A 132 -11.98 15.59 -0.35
CA VAL A 132 -12.90 15.76 0.79
C VAL A 132 -14.09 16.59 0.31
N MET A 133 -15.25 15.95 0.26
CA MET A 133 -16.52 16.57 -0.10
C MET A 133 -17.35 16.79 1.15
N PHE A 134 -18.02 17.93 1.27
CA PHE A 134 -18.82 18.24 2.45
C PHE A 134 -20.28 17.86 2.24
N THR A 135 -20.89 17.22 3.24
CA THR A 135 -22.32 16.87 3.26
C THR A 135 -23.02 17.52 4.44
N TYR A 136 -24.34 17.61 4.39
CA TYR A 136 -25.17 18.26 5.43
C TYR A 136 -26.16 17.28 6.06
N SER A 137 -25.81 16.00 6.09
CA SER A 137 -26.58 14.99 6.81
C SER A 137 -26.60 15.27 8.32
N GLU A 138 -27.75 15.05 8.95
CA GLU A 138 -27.97 15.27 10.39
C GLU A 138 -28.58 14.04 11.06
N GLY A 139 -28.57 14.03 12.40
CA GLY A 139 -29.17 12.98 13.22
C GLY A 139 -28.56 11.60 12.92
N LEU A 140 -29.41 10.57 12.83
CA LEU A 140 -28.99 9.19 12.59
C LEU A 140 -28.45 8.93 11.18
N LEU A 141 -28.66 9.85 10.24
CA LEU A 141 -28.14 9.75 8.86
C LEU A 141 -26.74 10.35 8.73
N ARG A 142 -26.23 11.04 9.76
CA ARG A 142 -24.92 11.66 9.74
C ARG A 142 -23.85 10.59 9.93
N HIS A 143 -23.04 10.35 8.90
CA HIS A 143 -21.80 9.60 9.01
C HIS A 143 -20.83 9.98 7.87
N PRO A 144 -19.51 9.84 8.08
CA PRO A 144 -18.54 9.89 7.00
C PRO A 144 -18.77 8.74 6.02
N VAL A 145 -18.59 8.99 4.73
CA VAL A 145 -18.65 7.96 3.68
C VAL A 145 -17.36 7.97 2.89
N ALA A 146 -16.73 6.81 2.76
CA ALA A 146 -15.53 6.64 1.95
C ALA A 146 -15.85 5.94 0.63
N HIS A 147 -15.37 6.53 -0.47
CA HIS A 147 -15.40 5.98 -1.82
C HIS A 147 -13.98 5.59 -2.22
N THR A 148 -13.65 4.31 -2.06
CA THR A 148 -12.27 3.80 -2.19
C THR A 148 -11.73 3.83 -3.61
N CYS A 149 -12.58 3.59 -4.63
CA CYS A 149 -12.17 3.64 -6.05
C CYS A 149 -11.85 5.08 -6.53
N GLY A 150 -12.52 6.08 -5.97
CA GLY A 150 -12.41 7.50 -6.33
C GLY A 150 -11.59 8.34 -5.32
N PRO A 151 -10.76 7.71 -4.48
CA PRO A 151 -10.47 8.09 -3.09
C PRO A 151 -11.15 9.39 -2.62
N THR A 152 -12.43 9.31 -2.32
CA THR A 152 -13.23 10.46 -1.87
C THR A 152 -13.80 10.19 -0.48
N LEU A 153 -13.71 11.18 0.41
CA LEU A 153 -14.35 11.19 1.72
C LEU A 153 -15.47 12.22 1.71
N GLU A 154 -16.71 11.76 1.85
CA GLU A 154 -17.82 12.63 2.23
C GLU A 154 -17.74 12.86 3.75
N LEU A 155 -17.48 14.11 4.12
CA LEU A 155 -17.33 14.56 5.48
C LEU A 155 -18.54 15.44 5.85
N PRO A 156 -19.39 15.02 6.80
CA PRO A 156 -20.46 15.88 7.29
C PRO A 156 -19.91 17.22 7.80
N ALA A 157 -20.50 18.34 7.38
CA ALA A 157 -20.19 19.68 7.86
C ALA A 157 -20.88 20.00 9.20
N THR A 158 -21.71 19.07 9.69
CA THR A 158 -22.62 19.20 10.84
C THR A 158 -21.99 18.75 12.17
N TYR A 159 -20.66 18.61 12.23
CA TYR A 159 -19.97 18.40 13.51
C TYR A 159 -19.92 19.70 14.32
N ASN A 160 -20.49 19.67 15.53
CA ASN A 160 -20.48 20.82 16.44
C ASN A 160 -19.15 20.94 17.20
N SER A 161 -18.39 19.84 17.31
CA SER A 161 -17.14 19.82 18.06
C SER A 161 -16.19 18.71 17.57
N TYR A 162 -14.91 18.85 17.94
CA TYR A 162 -13.91 17.80 17.70
C TYR A 162 -14.27 16.45 18.36
N PRO A 163 -14.73 16.40 19.64
CA PRO A 163 -15.23 15.17 20.25
C PRO A 163 -16.31 14.45 19.44
N ASP A 164 -17.23 15.18 18.80
CA ASP A 164 -18.30 14.57 17.99
C ASP A 164 -17.73 13.84 16.77
N LEU A 165 -16.79 14.49 16.07
CA LEU A 165 -16.11 13.88 14.93
C LEU A 165 -15.28 12.68 15.38
N ARG A 166 -14.51 12.86 16.46
CA ARG A 166 -13.63 11.81 16.98
C ARG A 166 -14.42 10.57 17.36
N GLY A 167 -15.50 10.71 18.13
CA GLY A 167 -16.30 9.58 18.60
C GLY A 167 -16.89 8.77 17.44
N GLU A 168 -17.32 9.44 16.38
CA GLU A 168 -17.86 8.79 15.19
C GLU A 168 -16.78 8.04 14.39
N PHE A 169 -15.63 8.66 14.12
CA PHE A 169 -14.52 7.97 13.46
C PHE A 169 -13.96 6.83 14.31
N ASP A 170 -13.82 6.99 15.62
CA ASP A 170 -13.35 5.93 16.53
C ASP A 170 -14.34 4.75 16.52
N SER A 171 -15.65 5.03 16.51
CA SER A 171 -16.68 4.00 16.39
C SER A 171 -16.63 3.28 15.04
N ILE A 172 -16.41 4.00 13.94
CA ILE A 172 -16.29 3.42 12.61
C ILE A 172 -15.05 2.54 12.55
N LEU A 173 -13.87 3.08 12.84
CA LEU A 173 -12.59 2.35 12.72
C LEU A 173 -12.43 1.22 13.76
N GLY A 174 -13.22 1.25 14.83
CA GLY A 174 -13.34 0.16 15.80
C GLY A 174 -14.28 -0.97 15.37
N SER A 175 -15.08 -0.77 14.32
CA SER A 175 -16.01 -1.77 13.80
C SER A 175 -15.32 -2.75 12.84
N ASP A 176 -15.63 -4.04 12.97
CA ASP A 176 -15.22 -5.06 12.00
C ASP A 176 -15.81 -4.81 10.59
N LYS A 177 -16.85 -3.97 10.50
CA LYS A 177 -17.53 -3.60 9.27
C LYS A 177 -17.01 -2.34 8.59
N CYS A 178 -15.99 -1.69 9.14
CA CYS A 178 -15.45 -0.45 8.53
C CYS A 178 -14.94 -0.63 7.10
N MET A 179 -14.66 -1.88 6.69
CA MET A 179 -14.23 -2.23 5.34
C MET A 179 -15.33 -2.90 4.50
N GLU A 180 -16.55 -3.06 5.03
CA GLU A 180 -17.68 -3.59 4.25
C GLU A 180 -18.13 -2.51 3.27
N MET A 181 -17.95 -2.77 1.97
CA MET A 181 -18.48 -1.90 0.92
C MET A 181 -20.01 -1.94 0.96
N LEU A 182 -20.63 -0.79 1.23
CA LEU A 182 -22.06 -0.59 0.98
C LEU A 182 -22.26 -0.57 -0.54
N ILE A 183 -22.64 -1.71 -1.11
CA ILE A 183 -23.05 -1.78 -2.52
C ILE A 183 -24.40 -1.05 -2.62
N ALA A 184 -24.40 0.10 -3.28
CA ALA A 184 -25.61 0.80 -3.70
C ALA A 184 -26.12 0.24 -5.04
#